data_AF-A0A8S2XUD8-F1
#
_entry.id   AF-A0A8S2XUD8-F1
#
_cell.length_a   1.000
_cell.length_b   1.000
_cell.length_c   1.000
_cell.angle_alpha   90.00
_cell.angle_beta   90.00
_cell.angle_gamma   90.00
#
_symmetry.space_group_name_H-M   'P 1'
#
loop_
_entity.id
_entity.type
_entity.pdbx_description
1 polymer ?
#
loop_
_entity_poly.entity_id
_entity_poly.type
_entity_poly.pdbx_seq_one_letter_code
_entity_poly.pdbx_strand_id
1 'polypeptide(L)'
;MNTRTSSCIKLQIHYEDHQRGLKSENYILYSSTDTIRDVIVKFLKTANLDYIDSGNVSLVELRMGNQRLPAPSFNTYATLDQLNIRQGYTLCFAPLRELSSSGLSRLRVYGPNLIDKIEYEWNKRTTTLQMLLEYIIKIFSLDSIERQRIHLFMDFEELDLTSNSEKLLTELDVTDLTLIEVAIIPPCSISVSHPNTSTSEMQCSVLASQNFTYDSQHDKSNECIELELQYIDQKQNFKKLVKIQFSPTTKIDDVIKKFLKTTDLDYIDSGNVSLVELRMGNQCLPAPLFHTYKTLDQLNIRQGYTLCFAPLRELSSSRLSRLRVYGPNHIGKIEYEWNKRTTTLQMLLEYIIKMFSLDSIERQRIHLFMDFEELDLTSNSEKL
;
A
#
# COMPACT_ATOMS: atom_id res chain seq x y z
N MET A 1 49.32 10.88 26.30
CA MET A 1 48.60 10.62 25.04
C MET A 1 48.98 9.22 24.58
N ASN A 2 48.10 8.22 24.76
CA ASN A 2 48.37 6.86 24.31
C ASN A 2 48.11 6.77 22.81
N THR A 3 49.17 6.70 22.02
CA THR A 3 49.13 6.30 20.61
C THR A 3 48.64 4.87 20.55
N ARG A 4 47.36 4.66 20.25
CA ARG A 4 46.83 3.34 19.89
C ARG A 4 47.55 2.90 18.61
N THR A 5 48.46 1.95 18.74
CA THR A 5 49.01 1.23 17.60
C THR A 5 47.86 0.52 16.89
N SER A 6 47.64 0.84 15.61
CA SER A 6 46.63 0.18 14.79
C SER A 6 46.94 -1.32 14.74
N SER A 7 46.14 -2.12 15.45
CA SER A 7 46.31 -3.56 15.48
C SER A 7 45.87 -4.14 14.14
N CYS A 8 46.76 -4.83 13.45
CA CYS A 8 46.40 -5.62 12.28
C CYS A 8 45.71 -6.92 12.72
N ILE A 9 44.60 -7.27 12.07
CA ILE A 9 43.86 -8.51 12.29
C ILE A 9 43.81 -9.33 11.00
N LYS A 10 44.03 -10.65 11.12
CA LYS A 10 43.91 -11.59 10.00
C LYS A 10 42.47 -12.10 9.94
N LEU A 11 41.79 -11.81 8.83
CA LEU A 11 40.40 -12.21 8.60
C LEU A 11 40.32 -13.18 7.43
N GLN A 12 39.38 -14.13 7.53
CA GLN A 12 38.98 -14.97 6.41
C GLN A 12 37.85 -14.26 5.67
N ILE A 13 37.98 -14.13 4.36
CA ILE A 13 36.98 -13.50 3.51
C ILE A 13 36.45 -14.54 2.56
N HIS A 14 35.15 -14.77 2.59
CA HIS A 14 34.45 -15.65 1.67
C HIS A 14 33.55 -14.80 0.77
N TYR A 15 33.63 -15.01 -0.54
CA TYR A 15 32.74 -14.42 -1.51
C TYR A 15 32.06 -15.50 -2.34
N GLU A 16 30.75 -15.39 -2.51
CA GLU A 16 29.94 -16.31 -3.31
C GLU A 16 29.00 -15.50 -4.23
N ASP A 17 29.04 -15.81 -5.52
CA ASP A 17 28.11 -15.33 -6.55
C ASP A 17 27.54 -16.57 -7.25
N HIS A 18 26.36 -17.00 -6.81
CA HIS A 18 25.67 -18.18 -7.33
C HIS A 18 25.28 -18.04 -8.79
N GLN A 19 24.91 -16.85 -9.26
CA GLN A 19 24.53 -16.62 -10.66
C GLN A 19 25.70 -16.83 -11.62
N ARG A 20 26.90 -16.40 -11.22
CA ARG A 20 28.13 -16.59 -12.00
C ARG A 20 28.87 -17.88 -11.65
N GLY A 21 28.37 -18.64 -10.68
CA GLY A 21 29.04 -19.84 -10.15
C GLY A 21 30.41 -19.53 -9.55
N LEU A 22 30.63 -18.29 -9.08
CA LEU A 22 31.92 -17.83 -8.58
C LEU A 22 31.99 -18.05 -7.06
N LYS A 23 33.07 -18.66 -6.60
CA LYS A 23 33.41 -18.77 -5.18
C LYS A 23 34.86 -18.40 -4.96
N SER A 24 35.13 -17.56 -3.98
CA SER A 24 36.49 -17.17 -3.63
C SER A 24 36.63 -17.10 -2.12
N GLU A 25 37.77 -17.59 -1.62
CA GLU A 25 38.07 -17.58 -0.19
C GLU A 25 39.53 -17.17 0.00
N ASN A 26 39.77 -16.15 0.83
CA ASN A 26 41.11 -15.60 1.05
C ASN A 26 41.32 -15.20 2.51
N TYR A 27 42.54 -15.37 3.00
CA TYR A 27 42.96 -14.83 4.29
C TYR A 27 43.76 -13.55 4.09
N ILE A 28 43.24 -12.43 4.57
CA ILE A 28 43.83 -11.10 4.33
C ILE A 28 44.04 -10.39 5.67
N LEU A 29 45.14 -9.65 5.77
CA LEU A 29 45.45 -8.79 6.91
C LEU A 29 44.79 -7.42 6.72
N TYR A 30 44.03 -6.98 7.72
CA TYR A 30 43.35 -5.68 7.75
C TYR A 30 43.77 -4.89 8.98
N SER A 31 43.77 -3.56 8.90
CA SER A 31 43.84 -2.71 10.09
C SER A 31 42.51 -2.79 10.83
N SER A 32 42.50 -2.78 12.16
CA SER A 32 41.26 -2.70 12.93
C SER A 32 40.46 -1.40 12.66
N THR A 33 41.11 -0.40 12.08
CA THR A 33 40.50 0.86 11.62
C THR A 33 39.96 0.80 10.19
N ASP A 34 40.22 -0.27 9.44
CA ASP A 34 39.69 -0.42 8.08
C ASP A 34 38.16 -0.48 8.14
N THR A 35 37.49 0.20 7.21
CA THR A 35 36.04 0.12 7.05
C THR A 35 35.66 -1.16 6.31
N ILE A 36 34.40 -1.59 6.40
CA ILE A 36 33.89 -2.70 5.59
C ILE A 36 34.08 -2.43 4.09
N ARG A 37 33.98 -1.17 3.65
CA ARG A 37 34.27 -0.79 2.26
C ARG A 37 35.74 -1.02 1.91
N ASP A 38 36.67 -0.64 2.77
CA ASP A 38 38.11 -0.88 2.55
C ASP A 38 38.42 -2.38 2.48
N VAL A 39 37.74 -3.18 3.31
CA VAL A 39 37.82 -4.64 3.31
C VAL A 39 37.38 -5.20 1.96
N ILE A 40 36.21 -4.78 1.45
CA ILE A 40 35.69 -5.21 0.14
C ILE A 40 36.68 -4.87 -0.97
N VAL A 41 37.13 -3.61 -1.05
CA VAL A 41 38.03 -3.14 -2.12
C VAL A 41 39.33 -3.95 -2.11
N LYS A 42 39.94 -4.12 -0.93
CA LYS A 42 41.19 -4.86 -0.79
C LYS A 42 41.01 -6.35 -1.08
N PHE A 43 39.88 -6.93 -0.69
CA PHE A 43 39.54 -8.31 -1.01
C PHE A 43 39.43 -8.52 -2.52
N LEU A 44 38.62 -7.71 -3.22
CA LEU A 44 38.41 -7.84 -4.66
C LEU A 44 39.73 -7.77 -5.43
N LYS A 45 40.61 -6.85 -5.03
CA LYS A 45 41.96 -6.74 -5.60
C LYS A 45 42.84 -7.95 -5.32
N THR A 46 42.79 -8.49 -4.11
CA THR A 46 43.59 -9.65 -3.73
C THR A 46 43.09 -10.93 -4.43
N ALA A 47 41.77 -11.02 -4.66
CA ALA A 47 41.12 -12.15 -5.29
C ALA A 47 41.12 -12.10 -6.83
N ASN A 48 41.74 -11.08 -7.45
CA ASN A 48 41.67 -10.80 -8.89
C ASN A 48 40.21 -10.63 -9.41
N LEU A 49 39.35 -10.02 -8.59
CA LEU A 49 37.95 -9.72 -8.88
C LEU A 49 37.73 -8.22 -9.12
N ASP A 50 38.75 -7.51 -9.60
CA ASP A 50 38.71 -6.05 -9.84
C ASP A 50 37.63 -5.60 -10.84
N TYR A 51 37.15 -6.52 -11.67
CA TYR A 51 36.04 -6.29 -12.61
C TYR A 51 34.68 -6.19 -11.90
N ILE A 52 34.60 -6.59 -10.62
CA ILE A 52 33.40 -6.45 -9.79
C ILE A 52 33.46 -5.08 -9.12
N ASP A 53 32.42 -4.27 -9.35
CA ASP A 53 32.29 -2.99 -8.66
C ASP A 53 32.10 -3.24 -7.15
N SER A 54 33.01 -2.69 -6.33
CA SER A 54 32.93 -2.74 -4.87
C SER A 54 31.62 -2.19 -4.31
N GLY A 55 30.95 -1.27 -5.02
CA GLY A 55 29.62 -0.75 -4.67
C GLY A 55 28.49 -1.77 -4.86
N ASN A 56 28.75 -2.88 -5.55
CA ASN A 56 27.81 -3.98 -5.80
C ASN A 56 28.11 -5.24 -4.97
N VAL A 57 28.91 -5.13 -3.91
CA VAL A 57 29.23 -6.22 -2.98
C VAL A 57 28.76 -5.85 -1.58
N SER A 58 28.08 -6.77 -0.90
CA SER A 58 27.59 -6.56 0.46
C SER A 58 28.08 -7.64 1.41
N LEU A 59 28.33 -7.25 2.67
CA LEU A 59 28.57 -8.18 3.77
C LEU A 59 27.24 -8.84 4.13
N VAL A 60 27.11 -10.14 3.88
CA VAL A 60 25.87 -10.88 4.11
C VAL A 60 25.87 -11.64 5.43
N GLU A 61 27.04 -12.04 5.91
CA GLU A 61 27.15 -12.87 7.10
C GLU A 61 28.51 -12.67 7.77
N LEU A 62 28.52 -12.74 9.10
CA LEU A 62 29.72 -12.89 9.90
C LEU A 62 29.73 -14.29 10.52
N ARG A 63 30.86 -14.99 10.46
CA ARG A 63 31.03 -16.27 11.16
C ARG A 63 32.18 -16.22 12.13
N MET A 64 32.02 -16.91 13.25
CA MET A 64 33.08 -17.16 14.21
C MET A 64 33.09 -18.66 14.52
N GLY A 65 34.01 -19.40 13.90
CA GLY A 65 33.95 -20.86 13.87
C GLY A 65 32.66 -21.35 13.19
N ASN A 66 31.87 -22.17 13.88
CA ASN A 66 30.60 -22.69 13.38
C ASN A 66 29.40 -21.78 13.68
N GLN A 67 29.59 -20.70 14.44
CA GLN A 67 28.52 -19.79 14.81
C GLN A 67 28.30 -18.75 13.71
N ARG A 68 27.05 -18.65 13.25
CA ARG A 68 26.58 -17.60 12.34
C ARG A 68 26.09 -16.40 13.14
N LEU A 69 26.66 -15.24 12.87
CA LEU A 69 26.28 -13.97 13.47
C LEU A 69 25.60 -13.11 12.41
N PRO A 70 24.51 -12.41 12.76
CA PRO A 70 23.87 -11.49 11.85
C PRO A 70 24.88 -10.40 11.44
N ALA A 71 24.99 -10.13 10.13
CA ALA A 71 25.79 -9.02 9.66
C ALA A 71 25.26 -7.72 10.30
N PRO A 72 26.14 -6.90 10.91
CA PRO A 72 25.75 -5.60 11.44
C PRO A 72 25.14 -4.78 10.29
N SER A 73 24.11 -3.99 10.60
CA SER A 73 23.38 -3.17 9.63
C SER A 73 24.34 -2.46 8.67
N PHE A 74 23.90 -2.30 7.41
CA PHE A 74 24.60 -1.88 6.16
C PHE A 74 25.54 -0.65 6.19
N ASN A 75 26.08 -0.25 7.33
CA ASN A 75 27.08 0.79 7.43
C ASN A 75 28.44 0.26 6.93
N THR A 76 28.61 0.28 5.60
CA THR A 76 29.89 -0.04 4.94
C THR A 76 31.04 0.87 5.38
N TYR A 77 30.73 1.99 6.04
CA TYR A 77 31.69 2.95 6.58
C TYR A 77 32.06 2.67 8.04
N ALA A 78 31.41 1.71 8.70
CA ALA A 78 31.82 1.28 10.04
C ALA A 78 33.17 0.56 9.97
N THR A 79 34.04 0.83 10.93
CA THR A 79 35.33 0.17 11.05
C THR A 79 35.21 -1.21 11.68
N LEU A 80 36.18 -2.09 11.42
CA LEU A 80 36.24 -3.42 12.03
C LEU A 80 36.20 -3.34 13.58
N ASP A 81 36.89 -2.36 14.18
CA ASP A 81 36.83 -2.10 15.62
C ASP A 81 35.44 -1.64 16.09
N GLN A 82 34.76 -0.76 15.35
CA GLN A 82 33.40 -0.30 15.69
C GLN A 82 32.39 -1.45 15.67
N LEU A 83 32.61 -2.43 14.79
CA LEU A 83 31.79 -3.63 14.67
C LEU A 83 32.24 -4.77 15.61
N ASN A 84 33.24 -4.53 16.46
CA ASN A 84 33.86 -5.55 17.32
C ASN A 84 34.35 -6.80 16.57
N ILE A 85 34.73 -6.65 15.29
CA ILE A 85 35.28 -7.74 14.49
C ILE A 85 36.74 -7.94 14.89
N ARG A 86 37.08 -9.16 15.31
CA ARG A 86 38.42 -9.53 15.81
C ARG A 86 39.03 -10.62 14.92
N GLN A 87 40.29 -10.94 15.17
CA GLN A 87 40.95 -12.07 14.52
C GLN A 87 40.16 -13.37 14.77
N GLY A 88 40.05 -14.21 13.73
CA GLY A 88 39.30 -15.46 13.78
C GLY A 88 37.87 -15.36 13.24
N TYR A 89 37.41 -14.16 12.87
CA TYR A 89 36.16 -13.97 12.15
C TYR A 89 36.32 -14.30 10.66
N THR A 90 35.25 -14.83 10.09
CA THR A 90 35.05 -14.96 8.65
C THR A 90 33.98 -13.98 8.20
N LEU A 91 34.29 -13.14 7.22
CA LEU A 91 33.37 -12.20 6.61
C LEU A 91 32.90 -12.80 5.29
N CYS A 92 31.59 -13.01 5.16
CA CYS A 92 30.99 -13.53 3.94
C CYS A 92 30.38 -12.37 3.15
N PHE A 93 30.77 -12.24 1.89
CA PHE A 93 30.28 -11.25 0.95
C PHE A 93 29.54 -11.91 -0.21
N ALA A 94 28.56 -11.21 -0.78
CA ALA A 94 27.85 -11.64 -1.98
C ALA A 94 27.52 -10.41 -2.85
N PRO A 95 27.22 -10.59 -4.15
CA PRO A 95 26.67 -9.51 -4.96
C PRO A 95 25.41 -8.91 -4.32
N LEU A 96 25.26 -7.60 -4.40
CA LEU A 96 24.04 -6.88 -3.97
C LEU A 96 22.77 -7.39 -4.66
N ARG A 97 22.91 -8.09 -5.80
CA ARG A 97 21.78 -8.68 -6.55
C ARG A 97 21.31 -10.03 -6.00
N GLU A 98 22.13 -10.72 -5.21
CA GLU A 98 21.77 -12.00 -4.54
C GLU A 98 21.14 -11.81 -3.16
N LEU A 99 20.99 -10.55 -2.76
CA LEU A 99 20.33 -10.09 -1.56
C LEU A 99 18.80 -10.30 -1.57
N SER A 100 18.25 -11.14 -2.44
CA SER A 100 16.90 -11.71 -2.30
C SER A 100 16.70 -12.52 -1.00
N SER A 101 17.75 -12.69 -0.20
CA SER A 101 17.73 -13.19 1.19
C SER A 101 18.09 -12.11 2.27
N SER A 102 18.31 -10.85 1.90
CA SER A 102 19.03 -9.84 2.70
C SER A 102 18.23 -8.96 3.66
N GLY A 103 16.92 -9.09 3.66
CA GLY A 103 16.08 -8.07 4.30
C GLY A 103 15.89 -6.81 3.44
N LEU A 104 16.48 -6.68 2.26
CA LEU A 104 16.01 -5.71 1.27
C LEU A 104 14.73 -6.22 0.61
N SER A 105 13.79 -5.33 0.40
CA SER A 105 12.52 -5.57 -0.27
C SER A 105 12.19 -4.41 -1.20
N ARG A 106 11.19 -4.59 -2.05
CA ARG A 106 10.74 -3.55 -2.97
C ARG A 106 9.30 -3.18 -2.69
N LEU A 107 8.98 -1.90 -2.82
CA LEU A 107 7.61 -1.40 -2.87
C LEU A 107 7.29 -0.91 -4.26
N ARG A 108 6.02 -1.03 -4.63
CA ARG A 108 5.47 -0.35 -5.78
C ARG A 108 4.73 0.86 -5.28
N VAL A 109 5.27 2.05 -5.53
CA VAL A 109 4.63 3.29 -5.09
C VAL A 109 3.97 3.96 -6.29
N TYR A 110 2.67 4.20 -6.18
CA TYR A 110 1.91 4.98 -7.15
C TYR A 110 1.83 6.43 -6.66
N GLY A 111 2.21 7.35 -7.55
CA GLY A 111 2.13 8.78 -7.28
C GLY A 111 0.68 9.28 -7.18
N PRO A 112 0.50 10.57 -6.84
CA PRO A 112 -0.81 11.18 -6.61
C PRO A 112 -1.79 11.11 -7.79
N ASN A 113 -1.28 10.95 -9.02
CA ASN A 113 -2.08 10.83 -10.24
C ASN A 113 -2.39 9.37 -10.61
N LEU A 114 -1.89 8.39 -9.85
CA LEU A 114 -1.99 6.94 -10.10
C LEU A 114 -1.43 6.46 -11.45
N ILE A 115 -0.80 7.36 -12.21
CA ILE A 115 -0.16 7.07 -13.50
C ILE A 115 1.33 6.81 -13.28
N ASP A 116 1.96 7.66 -12.47
CA ASP A 116 3.38 7.54 -12.19
C ASP A 116 3.61 6.42 -11.17
N LYS A 117 4.33 5.39 -11.60
CA LYS A 117 4.73 4.27 -10.76
C LYS A 117 6.24 4.28 -10.60
N ILE A 118 6.69 4.14 -9.36
CA ILE A 118 8.09 3.92 -9.05
C ILE A 118 8.26 2.62 -8.26
N GLU A 119 9.44 2.03 -8.38
CA GLU A 119 9.85 0.94 -7.51
C GLU A 119 10.81 1.51 -6.46
N TYR A 120 10.45 1.35 -5.20
CA TYR A 120 11.24 1.81 -4.07
C TYR A 120 11.87 0.60 -3.39
N GLU A 121 13.19 0.49 -3.48
CA GLU A 121 13.94 -0.53 -2.75
C GLU A 121 14.19 -0.05 -1.31
N TRP A 122 13.85 -0.89 -0.35
CA TRP A 122 13.86 -0.57 1.07
C TRP A 122 14.45 -1.69 1.90
N ASN A 123 14.92 -1.38 3.11
CA ASN A 123 15.51 -2.33 4.03
C ASN A 123 14.54 -2.65 5.17
N LYS A 124 14.10 -3.91 5.26
CA LYS A 124 13.22 -4.47 6.28
C LYS A 124 13.64 -4.17 7.71
N ARG A 125 14.93 -3.94 7.96
CA ARG A 125 15.47 -3.74 9.31
C ARG A 125 15.69 -2.27 9.67
N THR A 126 15.65 -1.35 8.70
CA THR A 126 16.05 0.04 8.93
C THR A 126 15.14 1.09 8.30
N THR A 127 14.37 0.75 7.27
CA THR A 127 13.52 1.73 6.61
C THR A 127 12.26 1.96 7.44
N THR A 128 12.11 3.19 7.92
CA THR A 128 10.91 3.66 8.62
C THR A 128 9.88 4.24 7.66
N LEU A 129 8.65 4.42 8.15
CA LEU A 129 7.59 5.09 7.40
C LEU A 129 7.97 6.53 7.01
N GLN A 130 8.65 7.26 7.89
CA GLN A 130 9.17 8.60 7.61
C GLN A 130 10.17 8.62 6.46
N MET A 131 11.10 7.65 6.41
CA MET A 131 12.07 7.55 5.31
C MET A 131 11.40 7.29 3.96
N LEU A 132 10.35 6.46 3.95
CA LEU A 132 9.53 6.23 2.76
C LEU A 132 8.84 7.53 2.30
N LEU A 133 8.22 8.27 3.23
CA LEU A 133 7.56 9.54 2.90
C LEU A 133 8.55 10.56 2.32
N GLU A 134 9.74 10.71 2.89
CA GLU A 134 10.74 11.66 2.39
C GLU A 134 11.23 11.28 0.98
N TYR A 135 11.38 9.99 0.72
CA TYR A 135 11.68 9.51 -0.63
C TYR A 135 10.56 9.86 -1.61
N ILE A 136 9.30 9.64 -1.22
CA ILE A 136 8.10 9.94 -2.02
C ILE A 136 8.00 11.44 -2.34
N ILE A 137 8.21 12.29 -1.34
CA ILE A 137 8.19 13.76 -1.53
C ILE A 137 9.22 14.15 -2.58
N LYS A 138 10.45 13.65 -2.44
CA LYS A 138 11.54 13.97 -3.35
C LYS A 138 11.29 13.48 -4.78
N ILE A 139 10.88 12.22 -4.93
CA ILE A 139 10.80 11.58 -6.25
C ILE A 139 9.59 12.06 -7.08
N PHE A 140 8.47 12.38 -6.42
CA PHE A 140 7.29 12.96 -7.06
C PHE A 140 7.28 14.49 -7.01
N SER A 141 8.36 15.13 -6.55
CA SER A 141 8.51 16.60 -6.49
C SER A 141 7.38 17.29 -5.69
N LEU A 142 7.03 16.72 -4.53
CA LEU A 142 5.94 17.19 -3.67
C LEU A 142 6.37 18.19 -2.61
N ASP A 143 7.58 18.77 -2.71
CA ASP A 143 8.16 19.67 -1.70
C ASP A 143 7.31 20.93 -1.45
N SER A 144 6.46 21.31 -2.40
CA SER A 144 5.53 22.45 -2.29
C SER A 144 4.23 22.12 -1.56
N ILE A 145 3.99 20.85 -1.23
CA ILE A 145 2.79 20.38 -0.53
C ILE A 145 3.11 20.19 0.95
N GLU A 146 2.25 20.70 1.84
CA GLU A 146 2.41 20.49 3.28
C GLU A 146 2.39 18.99 3.61
N ARG A 147 3.34 18.51 4.42
CA ARG A 147 3.50 17.08 4.74
C ARG A 147 2.22 16.42 5.27
N GLN A 148 1.47 17.13 6.11
CA GLN A 148 0.19 16.68 6.68
C GLN A 148 -0.93 16.46 5.65
N ARG A 149 -0.71 16.88 4.40
CA ARG A 149 -1.63 16.70 3.28
C ARG A 149 -1.22 15.55 2.37
N ILE A 150 -0.10 14.88 2.64
CA ILE A 150 0.40 13.73 1.87
C ILE A 150 0.09 12.47 2.67
N HIS A 151 -0.76 11.61 2.10
CA HIS A 151 -1.25 10.41 2.76
C HIS A 151 -0.75 9.19 2.00
N LEU A 152 -0.35 8.16 2.73
CA LEU A 152 0.14 6.90 2.19
C LEU A 152 -0.85 5.79 2.52
N PHE A 153 -1.26 5.02 1.52
CA PHE A 153 -2.21 3.92 1.69
C PHE A 153 -1.58 2.58 1.34
N MET A 154 -1.75 1.59 2.20
CA MET A 154 -1.38 0.19 1.98
C MET A 154 -2.63 -0.67 2.09
N ASP A 155 -2.95 -1.46 1.06
CA ASP A 155 -4.07 -2.41 1.08
C ASP A 155 -5.38 -1.86 1.71
N PHE A 156 -5.73 -0.62 1.37
CA PHE A 156 -6.93 0.11 1.82
C PHE A 156 -6.88 0.72 3.23
N GLU A 157 -5.75 0.60 3.93
CA GLU A 157 -5.50 1.26 5.20
C GLU A 157 -4.55 2.45 5.02
N GLU A 158 -4.90 3.56 5.67
CA GLU A 158 -4.02 4.71 5.74
C GLU A 158 -2.89 4.42 6.73
N LEU A 159 -1.66 4.57 6.28
CA LEU A 159 -0.49 4.50 7.15
C LEU A 159 -0.44 5.80 7.95
N ASP A 160 -0.84 5.73 9.22
CA ASP A 160 -0.85 6.89 10.12
C ASP A 160 0.57 7.40 10.38
N LEU A 161 0.93 8.44 9.62
CA LEU A 161 2.20 9.14 9.69
C LEU A 161 2.40 9.89 11.01
N THR A 162 1.33 10.29 11.70
CA THR A 162 1.44 11.06 12.95
C THR A 162 1.82 10.17 14.13
N SER A 163 1.28 8.96 14.18
CA SER A 163 1.53 8.02 15.29
C SER A 163 2.65 7.02 15.00
N ASN A 164 2.97 6.76 13.73
CA ASN A 164 3.87 5.68 13.32
C ASN A 164 5.07 6.11 12.46
N SER A 165 5.41 7.40 12.40
CA SER A 165 6.51 7.92 11.56
C SER A 165 7.82 7.14 11.71
N GLU A 166 8.21 6.81 12.95
CA GLU A 166 9.46 6.13 13.26
C GLU A 166 9.36 4.59 13.21
N LYS A 167 8.16 4.03 13.03
CA LYS A 167 8.01 2.57 12.93
C LYS A 167 8.67 2.06 11.66
N LEU A 168 9.29 0.89 11.76
CA LEU A 168 9.80 0.18 10.60
C LEU A 168 8.64 -0.24 9.70
N LEU A 169 8.84 -0.21 8.39
CA LEU A 169 7.82 -0.66 7.45
C LEU A 169 7.38 -2.11 7.73
N THR A 170 8.29 -2.99 8.17
CA THR A 170 7.93 -4.37 8.59
C THR A 170 7.02 -4.43 9.82
N GLU A 171 7.08 -3.45 10.72
CA GLU A 171 6.19 -3.38 11.89
C GLU A 171 4.78 -2.92 11.51
N LEU A 172 4.62 -2.41 10.29
CA LEU A 172 3.35 -2.02 9.67
C LEU A 172 2.86 -3.09 8.69
N ASP A 173 3.36 -4.33 8.81
CA ASP A 173 3.05 -5.46 7.93
C ASP A 173 3.33 -5.21 6.44
N VAL A 174 4.22 -4.25 6.13
CA VAL A 174 4.68 -4.01 4.77
C VAL A 174 5.64 -5.14 4.38
N THR A 175 5.34 -5.80 3.26
CA THR A 175 6.12 -6.94 2.75
C THR A 175 6.71 -6.63 1.38
N ASP A 176 7.29 -7.64 0.74
CA ASP A 176 7.89 -7.48 -0.57
C ASP A 176 6.81 -7.27 -1.64
N LEU A 177 7.06 -6.33 -2.55
CA LEU A 177 6.16 -5.90 -3.61
C LEU A 177 4.83 -5.31 -3.13
N THR A 178 4.72 -4.99 -1.84
CA THR A 178 3.58 -4.24 -1.30
C THR A 178 3.38 -2.95 -2.08
N LEU A 179 2.11 -2.64 -2.33
CA LEU A 179 1.68 -1.49 -3.10
C LEU A 179 1.34 -0.35 -2.14
N ILE A 180 1.95 0.82 -2.38
CA ILE A 180 1.66 2.05 -1.66
C ILE A 180 1.04 3.06 -2.62
N GLU A 181 -0.15 3.57 -2.31
CA GLU A 181 -0.78 4.66 -3.05
C GLU A 181 -0.53 5.97 -2.31
N VAL A 182 -0.07 7.00 -3.03
CA VAL A 182 0.11 8.35 -2.50
C VAL A 182 -1.13 9.17 -2.83
N ALA A 183 -1.73 9.82 -1.85
CA ALA A 183 -2.83 10.77 -2.06
C ALA A 183 -2.46 12.15 -1.49
N ILE A 184 -2.91 13.21 -2.18
CA ILE A 184 -2.78 14.58 -1.69
C ILE A 184 -4.17 15.10 -1.30
N ILE A 185 -4.36 15.40 -0.03
CA ILE A 185 -5.60 16.01 0.45
C ILE A 185 -5.54 17.53 0.18
N PRO A 186 -6.57 18.15 -0.43
CA PRO A 186 -6.61 19.60 -0.61
C PRO A 186 -6.64 20.33 0.74
N PRO A 187 -6.12 21.57 0.83
CA PRO A 187 -6.12 22.29 2.10
C PRO A 187 -7.56 22.61 2.49
N CYS A 188 -7.90 22.46 3.78
CA CYS A 188 -9.17 22.95 4.31
C CYS A 188 -9.22 24.47 4.13
N SER A 189 -10.00 24.94 3.16
CA SER A 189 -10.30 26.36 3.04
C SER A 189 -11.17 26.77 4.21
N ILE A 190 -10.56 27.35 5.24
CA ILE A 190 -11.28 28.14 6.23
C ILE A 190 -11.87 29.31 5.47
N SER A 191 -13.18 29.27 5.21
CA SER A 191 -13.91 30.43 4.73
C SER A 191 -13.90 31.47 5.86
N VAL A 192 -12.93 32.37 5.84
CA VAL A 192 -13.04 33.63 6.58
C VAL A 192 -14.14 34.42 5.88
N SER A 193 -15.37 34.26 6.36
CA SER A 193 -16.45 35.18 6.03
C SER A 193 -16.00 36.57 6.44
N HIS A 194 -15.61 37.38 5.45
CA HIS A 194 -15.44 38.80 5.64
C HIS A 194 -16.77 39.37 6.14
N PRO A 195 -16.79 40.18 7.21
CA PRO A 195 -18.00 40.83 7.65
C PRO A 195 -18.37 41.86 6.58
N ASN A 196 -19.48 41.60 5.89
CA ASN A 196 -20.09 42.59 5.02
C ASN A 196 -20.41 43.84 5.84
N THR A 197 -19.87 44.96 5.38
CA THR A 197 -20.17 46.30 5.84
C THR A 197 -21.60 46.64 5.41
N SER A 198 -22.54 46.59 6.36
CA SER A 198 -23.77 47.39 6.32
C SER A 198 -24.41 47.42 7.72
N THR A 199 -24.10 48.51 8.42
CA THR A 199 -24.89 49.21 9.43
C THR A 199 -26.30 48.68 9.73
N SER A 200 -26.49 48.16 10.94
CA SER A 200 -27.58 48.56 11.85
C SER A 200 -27.29 48.02 13.26
N GLU A 201 -27.57 48.86 14.25
CA GLU A 201 -27.19 48.80 15.65
C GLU A 201 -27.86 47.65 16.43
N MET A 202 -27.14 47.01 17.35
CA MET A 202 -27.43 47.11 18.80
C MET A 202 -26.50 46.20 19.64
N GLN A 203 -25.64 46.88 20.40
CA GLN A 203 -25.17 46.64 21.77
C GLN A 203 -24.80 45.22 22.26
N CYS A 204 -23.51 45.08 22.61
CA CYS A 204 -22.90 44.60 23.88
C CYS A 204 -23.48 43.35 24.58
N SER A 205 -22.70 42.42 25.16
CA SER A 205 -21.42 42.59 25.86
C SER A 205 -20.68 41.26 26.02
N VAL A 206 -19.34 41.36 26.01
CA VAL A 206 -18.40 40.37 26.54
C VAL A 206 -18.61 40.21 28.05
N LEU A 207 -18.80 38.98 28.51
CA LEU A 207 -18.42 38.57 29.88
C LEU A 207 -17.74 37.21 29.81
N ALA A 208 -16.46 37.22 30.17
CA ALA A 208 -15.68 36.03 30.43
C ALA A 208 -15.99 35.49 31.84
N SER A 209 -15.91 34.16 31.95
CA SER A 209 -15.70 33.35 33.16
C SER A 209 -16.87 33.21 34.15
N GLN A 210 -17.39 31.98 34.29
CA GLN A 210 -17.37 31.22 35.55
C GLN A 210 -17.85 29.76 35.34
N ASN A 211 -17.35 28.88 36.23
CA ASN A 211 -17.33 27.42 36.20
C ASN A 211 -18.65 26.72 36.60
N PHE A 212 -18.67 25.39 36.36
CA PHE A 212 -19.57 24.32 36.84
C PHE A 212 -21.01 24.34 36.23
N THR A 213 -21.58 23.24 35.75
CA THR A 213 -21.79 21.97 36.48
C THR A 213 -22.15 20.84 35.50
N TYR A 214 -21.75 19.61 35.85
CA TYR A 214 -22.28 18.36 35.29
C TYR A 214 -23.77 18.23 35.66
N ASP A 215 -24.65 18.27 34.66
CA ASP A 215 -25.81 17.38 34.49
C ASP A 215 -26.78 17.95 33.45
N SER A 216 -26.76 17.35 32.26
CA SER A 216 -27.99 17.02 31.56
C SER A 216 -27.67 15.96 30.52
N GLN A 217 -28.07 14.73 30.84
CA GLN A 217 -28.43 13.74 29.85
C GLN A 217 -29.53 14.36 28.97
N HIS A 218 -29.14 15.02 27.88
CA HIS A 218 -30.06 15.36 26.81
C HIS A 218 -29.90 14.33 25.69
N ASP A 219 -30.96 13.55 25.53
CA ASP A 219 -31.32 12.75 24.36
C ASP A 219 -30.79 13.36 23.05
N LYS A 220 -29.68 12.81 22.53
CA LYS A 220 -29.17 13.08 21.17
C LYS A 220 -29.65 12.03 20.16
N SER A 221 -30.88 11.53 20.32
CA SER A 221 -31.33 10.31 19.64
C SER A 221 -32.09 10.54 18.32
N ASN A 222 -32.44 11.77 17.92
CA ASN A 222 -33.36 11.99 16.78
C ASN A 222 -32.95 13.03 15.73
N GLU A 223 -31.70 13.48 15.69
CA GLU A 223 -31.28 14.39 14.62
C GLU A 223 -31.09 13.59 13.31
N CYS A 224 -32.00 13.74 12.35
CA CYS A 224 -31.88 13.17 11.01
C CYS A 224 -31.36 14.23 10.04
N ILE A 225 -30.42 13.85 9.16
CA ILE A 225 -29.91 14.70 8.09
C ILE A 225 -30.50 14.26 6.75
N GLU A 226 -30.94 15.23 5.95
CA GLU A 226 -31.36 14.99 4.56
C GLU A 226 -30.13 15.05 3.65
N LEU A 227 -29.93 13.98 2.89
CA LEU A 227 -28.85 13.83 1.92
C LEU A 227 -29.42 13.65 0.53
N GLU A 228 -28.76 14.25 -0.45
CA GLU A 228 -29.01 13.97 -1.85
C GLU A 228 -28.10 12.82 -2.31
N LEU A 229 -28.67 11.80 -2.94
CA LEU A 229 -27.96 10.61 -3.36
C LEU A 229 -28.06 10.48 -4.87
N GLN A 230 -26.92 10.40 -5.53
CA GLN A 230 -26.79 10.27 -6.97
C GLN A 230 -26.19 8.91 -7.30
N TYR A 231 -26.73 8.20 -8.29
CA TYR A 231 -26.10 7.02 -8.87
C TYR A 231 -25.85 7.24 -10.34
N ILE A 232 -24.65 6.92 -10.80
CA ILE A 232 -24.22 7.04 -12.18
C ILE A 232 -23.66 5.69 -12.62
N ASP A 233 -24.23 5.15 -13.69
CA ASP A 233 -23.68 4.02 -14.46
C ASP A 233 -23.44 4.54 -15.88
N GLN A 234 -22.19 4.88 -16.18
CA GLN A 234 -21.76 5.40 -17.46
C GLN A 234 -21.93 4.36 -18.59
N LYS A 235 -21.72 3.07 -18.31
CA LYS A 235 -21.88 2.00 -19.30
C LYS A 235 -23.32 1.85 -19.78
N GLN A 236 -24.28 2.03 -18.87
CA GLN A 236 -25.71 1.97 -19.17
C GLN A 236 -26.29 3.35 -19.50
N ASN A 237 -25.47 4.41 -19.51
CA ASN A 237 -25.90 5.81 -19.62
C ASN A 237 -27.06 6.13 -18.67
N PHE A 238 -26.97 5.63 -17.45
CA PHE A 238 -28.02 5.69 -16.45
C PHE A 238 -27.62 6.63 -15.31
N LYS A 239 -28.55 7.51 -14.94
CA LYS A 239 -28.36 8.45 -13.83
C LYS A 239 -29.64 8.57 -13.00
N LYS A 240 -29.51 8.39 -11.69
CA LYS A 240 -30.62 8.54 -10.74
C LYS A 240 -30.22 9.48 -9.61
N LEU A 241 -31.17 10.30 -9.14
CA LEU A 241 -30.98 11.25 -8.06
C LEU A 241 -32.20 11.21 -7.13
N VAL A 242 -31.98 11.05 -5.83
CA VAL A 242 -33.05 11.00 -4.82
C VAL A 242 -32.56 11.64 -3.52
N LYS A 243 -33.47 12.28 -2.77
CA LYS A 243 -33.18 12.76 -1.41
C LYS A 243 -33.73 11.79 -0.38
N ILE A 244 -32.90 11.40 0.59
CA ILE A 244 -33.26 10.46 1.65
C ILE A 244 -32.75 10.98 2.98
N GLN A 245 -33.55 10.80 4.04
CA GLN A 245 -33.16 11.12 5.41
C GLN A 245 -32.45 9.95 6.09
N PHE A 246 -31.39 10.27 6.81
CA PHE A 246 -30.55 9.34 7.56
C PHE A 246 -30.21 9.88 8.94
N SER A 247 -29.99 8.99 9.90
CA SER A 247 -29.32 9.37 11.15
C SER A 247 -27.81 9.55 10.89
N PRO A 248 -27.12 10.51 11.51
CA PRO A 248 -25.66 10.66 11.43
C PRO A 248 -24.88 9.39 11.80
N THR A 249 -25.46 8.50 12.60
CA THR A 249 -24.84 7.22 12.97
C THR A 249 -24.99 6.13 11.89
N THR A 250 -25.72 6.41 10.80
CA THR A 250 -25.94 5.45 9.70
C THR A 250 -24.63 5.19 8.98
N LYS A 251 -24.32 3.92 8.72
CA LYS A 251 -23.15 3.52 7.91
C LYS A 251 -23.39 3.78 6.43
N ILE A 252 -22.32 4.07 5.69
CA ILE A 252 -22.40 4.29 4.24
C ILE A 252 -22.97 3.06 3.50
N ASP A 253 -22.66 1.84 3.93
CA ASP A 253 -23.25 0.62 3.35
C ASP A 253 -24.78 0.58 3.50
N ASP A 254 -25.30 1.02 4.65
CA ASP A 254 -26.74 1.11 4.89
C ASP A 254 -27.38 2.27 4.09
N VAL A 255 -26.63 3.35 3.85
CA VAL A 255 -27.03 4.43 2.93
C VAL A 255 -27.20 3.90 1.51
N ILE A 256 -26.23 3.12 1.01
CA ILE A 256 -26.27 2.51 -0.32
C ILE A 256 -27.46 1.54 -0.43
N LYS A 257 -27.62 0.63 0.54
CA LYS A 257 -28.75 -0.32 0.56
C LYS A 257 -30.10 0.39 0.54
N LYS A 258 -30.28 1.41 1.39
CA LYS A 258 -31.52 2.20 1.43
C LYS A 258 -31.75 2.93 0.12
N PHE A 259 -30.71 3.49 -0.49
CA PHE A 259 -30.80 4.16 -1.79
C PHE A 259 -31.25 3.21 -2.90
N LEU A 260 -30.60 2.06 -3.04
CA LEU A 260 -30.93 1.07 -4.08
C LEU A 260 -32.37 0.57 -3.94
N LYS A 261 -32.79 0.28 -2.70
CA LYS A 261 -34.18 -0.09 -2.40
C LYS A 261 -35.18 1.03 -2.72
N THR A 262 -34.82 2.29 -2.47
CA THR A 262 -35.72 3.45 -2.71
C THR A 262 -35.78 3.83 -4.19
N THR A 263 -34.84 3.35 -5.00
CA THR A 263 -34.74 3.69 -6.43
C THR A 263 -35.11 2.53 -7.35
N ASP A 264 -35.66 1.43 -6.82
CA ASP A 264 -35.97 0.19 -7.54
C ASP A 264 -34.74 -0.41 -8.26
N LEU A 265 -33.57 -0.27 -7.63
CA LEU A 265 -32.28 -0.81 -8.07
C LEU A 265 -31.78 -1.94 -7.16
N ASP A 266 -32.68 -2.62 -6.47
CA ASP A 266 -32.40 -3.72 -5.54
C ASP A 266 -31.83 -4.97 -6.21
N TYR A 267 -31.96 -5.09 -7.54
CA TYR A 267 -31.24 -6.08 -8.33
C TYR A 267 -29.71 -5.83 -8.40
N ILE A 268 -29.26 -4.63 -8.04
CA ILE A 268 -27.84 -4.29 -7.94
C ILE A 268 -27.36 -4.66 -6.54
N ASP A 269 -26.37 -5.55 -6.47
CA ASP A 269 -25.72 -5.87 -5.21
C ASP A 269 -25.01 -4.61 -4.65
N SER A 270 -25.35 -4.22 -3.42
CA SER A 270 -24.73 -3.08 -2.72
C SER A 270 -23.22 -3.24 -2.59
N GLY A 271 -22.71 -4.48 -2.53
CA GLY A 271 -21.27 -4.76 -2.53
C GLY A 271 -20.57 -4.40 -3.84
N ASN A 272 -21.32 -4.19 -4.93
CA ASN A 272 -20.83 -3.77 -6.24
C ASN A 272 -20.99 -2.28 -6.51
N VAL A 273 -21.35 -1.48 -5.50
CA VAL A 273 -21.55 -0.03 -5.60
C VAL A 273 -20.59 0.66 -4.65
N SER A 274 -19.95 1.73 -5.11
CA SER A 274 -19.01 2.50 -4.30
C SER A 274 -19.38 3.97 -4.30
N LEU A 275 -19.11 4.64 -3.18
CA LEU A 275 -19.12 6.10 -3.09
C LEU A 275 -17.91 6.63 -3.87
N VAL A 276 -18.17 7.30 -4.99
CA VAL A 276 -17.14 7.80 -5.91
C VAL A 276 -16.88 9.28 -5.76
N GLU A 277 -17.88 10.02 -5.28
CA GLU A 277 -17.78 11.47 -5.14
C GLU A 277 -18.66 11.94 -4.00
N LEU A 278 -18.18 12.94 -3.27
CA LEU A 278 -18.93 13.67 -2.26
C LEU A 278 -19.03 15.11 -2.74
N ARG A 279 -20.21 15.71 -2.78
CA ARG A 279 -20.38 17.12 -3.14
C ARG A 279 -21.05 17.91 -2.05
N MET A 280 -20.70 19.18 -1.94
CA MET A 280 -21.40 20.16 -1.12
C MET A 280 -21.65 21.40 -1.98
N GLY A 281 -22.89 21.56 -2.46
CA GLY A 281 -23.20 22.53 -3.51
C GLY A 281 -22.43 22.24 -4.80
N ASN A 282 -21.67 23.22 -5.31
CA ASN A 282 -20.84 23.09 -6.52
C ASN A 282 -19.42 22.57 -6.23
N GLN A 283 -19.08 22.28 -4.97
CA GLN A 283 -17.75 21.82 -4.61
C GLN A 283 -17.71 20.28 -4.61
N CYS A 284 -16.77 19.72 -5.36
CA CYS A 284 -16.43 18.31 -5.34
C CYS A 284 -15.40 18.07 -4.24
N LEU A 285 -15.78 17.27 -3.24
CA LEU A 285 -14.94 16.84 -2.15
C LEU A 285 -14.38 15.45 -2.48
N PRO A 286 -13.13 15.14 -2.08
CA PRO A 286 -12.59 13.80 -2.26
C PRO A 286 -13.49 12.81 -1.52
N ALA A 287 -14.08 11.87 -2.25
CA ALA A 287 -14.83 10.80 -1.62
C ALA A 287 -13.85 9.96 -0.80
N PRO A 288 -14.19 9.63 0.47
CA PRO A 288 -13.47 8.64 1.22
C PRO A 288 -13.66 7.28 0.52
N LEU A 289 -12.74 6.97 -0.39
CA LEU A 289 -12.71 5.70 -1.08
C LEU A 289 -12.66 4.60 0.00
N PHE A 290 -13.64 3.69 -0.05
CA PHE A 290 -13.69 2.45 0.74
C PHE A 290 -14.08 2.57 2.24
N HIS A 291 -14.72 3.65 2.66
CA HIS A 291 -15.27 3.76 4.02
C HIS A 291 -16.75 3.35 4.15
N THR A 292 -17.17 2.27 3.48
CA THR A 292 -18.57 1.80 3.53
C THR A 292 -19.01 1.39 4.95
N TYR A 293 -18.06 1.03 5.81
CA TYR A 293 -18.27 0.65 7.21
C TYR A 293 -18.32 1.85 8.18
N LYS A 294 -17.86 3.04 7.78
CA LYS A 294 -17.89 4.25 8.61
C LYS A 294 -19.28 4.88 8.59
N THR A 295 -19.63 5.57 9.67
CA THR A 295 -20.87 6.33 9.78
C THR A 295 -20.79 7.68 9.08
N LEU A 296 -21.93 8.28 8.75
CA LEU A 296 -22.01 9.63 8.18
C LEU A 296 -21.27 10.65 9.08
N ASP A 297 -21.44 10.54 10.40
CA ASP A 297 -20.79 11.41 11.39
C ASP A 297 -19.27 11.21 11.44
N GLN A 298 -18.78 9.96 11.37
CA GLN A 298 -17.35 9.66 11.29
C GLN A 298 -16.68 10.21 10.02
N LEU A 299 -17.46 10.41 8.96
CA LEU A 299 -17.03 11.02 7.71
C LEU A 299 -17.29 12.53 7.64
N ASN A 300 -17.76 13.13 8.74
CA ASN A 300 -18.19 14.53 8.79
C ASN A 300 -19.22 14.92 7.72
N ILE A 301 -20.05 13.97 7.27
CA ILE A 301 -21.12 14.22 6.31
C ILE A 301 -22.29 14.87 7.05
N ARG A 302 -22.67 16.07 6.59
CA ARG A 302 -23.73 16.89 7.20
C ARG A 302 -24.88 17.09 6.21
N GLN A 303 -25.94 17.75 6.66
CA GLN A 303 -27.05 18.14 5.79
C GLN A 303 -26.56 18.99 4.60
N GLY A 304 -27.15 18.78 3.42
CA GLY A 304 -26.81 19.51 2.20
C GLY A 304 -25.69 18.88 1.37
N TYR A 305 -25.18 17.72 1.78
CA TYR A 305 -24.25 16.93 0.99
C TYR A 305 -24.97 16.11 -0.09
N THR A 306 -24.31 15.96 -1.24
CA THR A 306 -24.69 15.04 -2.30
C THR A 306 -23.68 13.89 -2.36
N LEU A 307 -24.12 12.66 -2.13
CA LEU A 307 -23.28 11.46 -2.22
C LEU A 307 -23.48 10.83 -3.59
N CYS A 308 -22.41 10.68 -4.37
CA CYS A 308 -22.47 10.07 -5.69
C CYS A 308 -21.89 8.66 -5.66
N PHE A 309 -22.66 7.71 -6.16
CA PHE A 309 -22.35 6.31 -6.22
C PHE A 309 -22.18 5.85 -7.67
N ALA A 310 -21.30 4.88 -7.90
CA ALA A 310 -21.14 4.24 -9.20
C ALA A 310 -20.85 2.73 -9.03
N PRO A 311 -21.09 1.91 -10.07
CA PRO A 311 -20.65 0.53 -10.04
C PRO A 311 -19.13 0.42 -9.79
N LEU A 312 -18.69 -0.52 -8.96
CA LEU A 312 -17.26 -0.86 -8.78
C LEU A 312 -16.57 -1.18 -10.11
N ARG A 313 -17.33 -1.65 -11.10
CA ARG A 313 -16.87 -1.92 -12.47
C ARG A 313 -16.44 -0.68 -13.24
N GLU A 314 -16.84 0.52 -12.80
CA GLU A 314 -16.46 1.81 -13.40
C GLU A 314 -15.28 2.46 -12.70
N LEU A 315 -15.01 2.08 -11.44
CA LEU A 315 -13.79 2.44 -10.72
C LEU A 315 -12.57 1.57 -11.10
N SER A 316 -12.77 0.55 -11.93
CA SER A 316 -11.80 -0.51 -12.21
C SER A 316 -11.38 -0.55 -13.69
N SER A 317 -10.78 0.52 -14.19
CA SER A 317 -9.86 0.37 -15.33
C SER A 317 -8.57 -0.38 -14.95
N SER A 318 -8.29 -0.61 -13.65
CA SER A 318 -7.01 -1.18 -13.18
C SER A 318 -7.07 -2.38 -12.22
N ARG A 319 -8.25 -2.90 -11.83
CA ARG A 319 -8.35 -3.96 -10.78
C ARG A 319 -8.99 -5.28 -11.20
N LEU A 320 -9.33 -5.46 -12.48
CA LEU A 320 -9.78 -6.76 -13.01
C LEU A 320 -8.61 -7.42 -13.73
N SER A 321 -8.26 -8.63 -13.29
CA SER A 321 -7.37 -9.50 -14.04
C SER A 321 -8.15 -10.07 -15.24
N ARG A 322 -7.48 -10.33 -16.36
CA ARG A 322 -8.10 -10.94 -17.55
C ARG A 322 -7.58 -12.35 -17.74
N LEU A 323 -8.47 -13.33 -17.66
CA LEU A 323 -8.19 -14.70 -18.09
C LEU A 323 -8.58 -14.85 -19.55
N ARG A 324 -7.69 -15.43 -20.33
CA ARG A 324 -8.02 -15.89 -21.68
C ARG A 324 -8.42 -17.35 -21.59
N VAL A 325 -9.69 -17.62 -21.88
CA VAL A 325 -10.20 -18.99 -21.92
C VAL A 325 -10.31 -19.42 -23.37
N TYR A 326 -9.74 -20.58 -23.67
CA TYR A 326 -9.81 -21.20 -24.99
C TYR A 326 -10.85 -22.31 -24.96
N GLY A 327 -11.70 -22.35 -25.98
CA GLY A 327 -12.71 -23.39 -26.14
C GLY A 327 -12.09 -24.74 -26.51
N PRO A 328 -12.92 -25.80 -26.60
CA PRO A 328 -12.49 -27.12 -27.04
C PRO A 328 -11.75 -27.05 -28.37
N ASN A 329 -10.63 -27.76 -28.51
CA ASN A 329 -9.76 -27.76 -29.71
C ASN A 329 -9.20 -26.37 -30.09
N HIS A 330 -9.10 -25.45 -29.12
CA HIS A 330 -8.73 -24.03 -29.34
C HIS A 330 -9.69 -23.28 -30.28
N ILE A 331 -10.90 -23.80 -30.49
CA ILE A 331 -11.92 -23.15 -31.31
C ILE A 331 -12.64 -22.14 -30.41
N GLY A 332 -12.37 -20.87 -30.68
CA GLY A 332 -12.93 -19.75 -29.92
C GLY A 332 -12.05 -19.34 -28.74
N LYS A 333 -12.00 -18.03 -28.52
CA LYS A 333 -11.30 -17.37 -27.43
C LYS A 333 -12.25 -16.39 -26.78
N ILE A 334 -12.41 -16.49 -25.47
CA ILE A 334 -13.14 -15.51 -24.68
C ILE A 334 -12.21 -14.91 -23.63
N GLU A 335 -12.42 -13.64 -23.32
CA GLU A 335 -11.72 -12.95 -22.25
C GLU A 335 -12.68 -12.82 -21.07
N TYR A 336 -12.28 -13.39 -19.94
CA TYR A 336 -13.02 -13.32 -18.69
C TYR A 336 -12.33 -12.36 -17.74
N GLU A 337 -13.03 -11.28 -17.41
CA GLU A 337 -12.58 -10.33 -16.39
C GLU A 337 -12.94 -10.87 -15.02
N TRP A 338 -11.94 -11.05 -14.16
CA TRP A 338 -12.11 -11.65 -12.84
C TRP A 338 -11.44 -10.85 -11.74
N ASN A 339 -11.99 -10.95 -10.55
CA ASN A 339 -11.48 -10.33 -9.34
C ASN A 339 -10.94 -11.43 -8.42
N LYS A 340 -9.62 -11.40 -8.17
CA LYS A 340 -8.92 -12.40 -7.36
C LYS A 340 -9.50 -12.60 -5.95
N ARG A 341 -10.19 -11.60 -5.39
CA ARG A 341 -10.74 -11.68 -4.02
C ARG A 341 -12.12 -12.33 -3.95
N THR A 342 -12.90 -12.24 -5.02
CA THR A 342 -14.34 -12.57 -5.01
C THR A 342 -14.76 -13.59 -6.07
N THR A 343 -14.00 -13.75 -7.15
CA THR A 343 -14.33 -14.72 -8.20
C THR A 343 -13.90 -16.12 -7.79
N THR A 344 -14.86 -17.05 -7.77
CA THR A 344 -14.62 -18.48 -7.51
C THR A 344 -14.51 -19.26 -8.82
N LEU A 345 -13.92 -20.46 -8.73
CA LEU A 345 -13.89 -21.44 -9.83
C LEU A 345 -15.28 -21.72 -10.40
N GLN A 346 -16.29 -21.82 -9.54
CA GLN A 346 -17.68 -22.02 -9.96
C GLN A 346 -18.20 -20.86 -10.81
N MET A 347 -17.91 -19.60 -10.44
CA MET A 347 -18.34 -18.43 -11.23
C MET A 347 -17.68 -18.39 -12.60
N LEU A 348 -16.41 -18.79 -12.69
CA LEU A 348 -15.70 -18.94 -13.95
C LEU A 348 -16.33 -20.04 -14.81
N LEU A 349 -16.64 -21.20 -14.22
CA LEU A 349 -17.25 -22.33 -14.92
C LEU A 349 -18.62 -21.97 -15.52
N GLU A 350 -19.50 -21.32 -14.75
CA GLU A 350 -20.81 -20.86 -15.24
C GLU A 350 -20.67 -19.87 -16.40
N TYR A 351 -19.68 -18.97 -16.33
CA TYR A 351 -19.38 -18.05 -17.42
C TYR A 351 -18.92 -18.79 -18.69
N ILE A 352 -18.04 -19.77 -18.55
CA ILE A 352 -17.53 -20.59 -19.67
C ILE A 352 -18.66 -21.38 -20.33
N ILE A 353 -19.51 -22.03 -19.54
CA ILE A 353 -20.66 -22.80 -20.04
C ILE A 353 -21.54 -21.89 -20.90
N LYS A 354 -21.88 -20.71 -20.38
CA LYS A 354 -22.71 -19.74 -21.11
C LYS A 354 -22.05 -19.24 -22.39
N MET A 355 -20.77 -18.86 -22.32
CA MET A 355 -20.08 -18.20 -23.44
C MET A 355 -19.70 -19.15 -24.57
N PHE A 356 -19.45 -20.42 -24.28
CA PHE A 356 -19.22 -21.46 -25.29
C PHE A 356 -20.47 -22.30 -25.60
N SER A 357 -21.64 -21.92 -25.05
CA SER A 357 -22.91 -22.61 -25.23
C SER A 357 -22.82 -24.12 -24.92
N LEU A 358 -22.17 -24.45 -23.81
CA LEU A 358 -21.93 -25.82 -23.36
C LEU A 358 -23.08 -26.36 -22.48
N ASP A 359 -24.24 -25.70 -22.46
CA ASP A 359 -25.38 -26.04 -21.61
C ASP A 359 -25.89 -27.49 -21.82
N SER A 360 -25.63 -28.07 -22.99
CA SER A 360 -25.97 -29.46 -23.32
C SER A 360 -24.95 -30.50 -22.85
N ILE A 361 -23.82 -30.07 -22.25
CA ILE A 361 -22.76 -30.95 -21.75
C ILE A 361 -22.91 -31.07 -20.23
N GLU A 362 -22.90 -32.30 -19.71
CA GLU A 362 -22.90 -32.55 -18.27
C GLU A 362 -21.68 -31.89 -17.62
N ARG A 363 -21.89 -31.14 -16.52
CA ARG A 363 -20.83 -30.35 -15.84
C ARG A 363 -19.59 -31.18 -15.47
N GLN A 364 -19.79 -32.44 -15.09
CA GLN A 364 -18.71 -33.38 -14.73
C GLN A 364 -17.79 -33.74 -15.91
N ARG A 365 -18.20 -33.42 -17.14
CA ARG A 365 -17.45 -33.66 -18.37
C ARG A 365 -16.73 -32.41 -18.88
N ILE A 366 -16.86 -31.29 -18.17
CA ILE A 366 -16.18 -30.02 -18.48
C ILE A 366 -14.97 -29.91 -17.56
N HIS A 367 -13.79 -30.01 -18.15
CA HIS A 367 -12.52 -29.95 -17.44
C HIS A 367 -11.83 -28.63 -17.75
N LEU A 368 -11.35 -27.92 -16.73
CA LEU A 368 -10.61 -26.67 -16.88
C LEU A 368 -9.13 -26.95 -16.59
N PHE A 369 -8.25 -26.48 -17.48
CA PHE A 369 -6.80 -26.63 -17.34
C PHE A 369 -6.14 -25.25 -17.25
N MET A 370 -5.20 -25.10 -16.32
CA MET A 370 -4.33 -23.94 -16.17
C MET A 370 -2.88 -24.43 -16.05
N ASP A 371 -1.98 -23.91 -16.89
CA ASP A 371 -0.55 -24.31 -16.91
C ASP A 371 -0.32 -25.84 -16.88
N PHE A 372 -1.15 -26.57 -17.62
CA PHE A 372 -1.14 -28.05 -17.75
C PHE A 372 -1.62 -28.83 -16.52
N GLU A 373 -2.13 -28.14 -15.49
CA GLU A 373 -2.79 -28.74 -14.34
C GLU A 373 -4.32 -28.64 -14.48
N GLU A 374 -5.03 -29.71 -14.13
CA GLU A 374 -6.49 -29.73 -14.09
C GLU A 374 -6.98 -29.08 -12.79
N LEU A 375 -7.89 -28.11 -12.90
CA LEU A 375 -8.47 -27.43 -11.75
C LEU A 375 -9.56 -28.31 -11.12
N ASP A 376 -9.48 -28.54 -9.81
CA ASP A 376 -10.46 -29.36 -9.08
C ASP A 376 -11.77 -28.59 -8.86
N LEU A 377 -12.78 -28.92 -9.68
CA LEU A 377 -14.11 -28.30 -9.63
C LEU A 377 -15.00 -28.85 -8.50
N THR A 378 -14.55 -29.85 -7.74
CA THR A 378 -15.32 -30.44 -6.64
C THR A 378 -15.09 -29.74 -5.30
N SER A 379 -14.03 -28.93 -5.19
CA SER A 379 -13.75 -28.11 -4.02
C SER A 379 -14.50 -26.77 -4.12
N ASN A 380 -15.66 -26.66 -3.47
CA ASN A 380 -16.49 -25.44 -3.50
C ASN A 380 -15.83 -24.20 -2.86
N SER A 381 -14.58 -24.29 -2.40
CA SER A 381 -13.90 -23.27 -1.60
C SER A 381 -12.65 -22.67 -2.23
N GLU A 382 -12.17 -23.15 -3.37
CA GLU A 382 -10.96 -22.60 -3.97
C GLU A 382 -11.26 -21.31 -4.74
N LYS A 383 -10.69 -20.21 -4.21
CA LYS A 383 -10.59 -18.94 -4.93
C LYS A 383 -9.57 -19.14 -6.06
N LEU A 384 -9.87 -18.59 -7.24
CA LEU A 384 -8.97 -18.61 -8.40
C LEU A 384 -7.63 -17.91 -8.13
#